data_AF-A0A3N7ISM5-F1
#
_entry.id   AF-A0A3N7ISM5-F1
#
_cell.length_a   1.000
_cell.length_b   1.000
_cell.length_c   1.000
_cell.angle_alpha   90.00
_cell.angle_beta   90.00
_cell.angle_gamma   90.00
#
_symmetry.space_group_name_H-M   'P 1'
#
loop_
_entity.id
_entity.type
_entity.pdbx_description
1 polymer ?
#
loop_
_entity_poly.entity_id
_entity_poly.type
_entity_poly.pdbx_seq_one_letter_code
_entity_poly.pdbx_strand_id
1 'polypeptide(L)'
;MNKLARHSAALIAAAALALPVISSAEEQGEVRNGGITTMLKNRDYELVLKPTVVTVFVYQDEKPAATQGATGTITITQGDKKTTLPLTPTGANALEAKGTFAKGGKASATITLAGRKPQDVTWALK
;
A
#
# COMPACT_ATOMS: atom_id res chain seq x y z
N MET A 1 62.28 47.33 -0.39
CA MET A 1 61.98 45.95 0.02
C MET A 1 60.49 45.75 -0.14
N ASN A 2 60.03 44.83 -0.99
CA ASN A 2 58.75 44.12 -0.86
C ASN A 2 58.76 42.93 -1.82
N LYS A 3 58.53 41.75 -1.25
CA LYS A 3 58.90 40.43 -1.77
C LYS A 3 57.88 39.91 -2.79
N LEU A 4 58.39 39.16 -3.77
CA LEU A 4 57.61 38.23 -4.61
C LEU A 4 56.92 37.17 -3.74
N ALA A 5 55.73 36.74 -4.15
CA ALA A 5 55.28 35.36 -3.94
C ALA A 5 54.22 34.97 -4.99
N ARG A 6 54.63 34.10 -5.92
CA ARG A 6 53.75 33.32 -6.80
C ARG A 6 53.15 32.18 -5.97
N HIS A 7 51.85 31.94 -6.07
CA HIS A 7 51.23 30.68 -5.62
C HIS A 7 50.13 30.26 -6.60
N SER A 8 50.44 29.24 -7.39
CA SER A 8 49.43 28.40 -8.04
C SER A 8 48.89 27.40 -7.01
N ALA A 9 47.58 27.23 -6.89
CA ALA A 9 46.96 26.01 -6.36
C ALA A 9 45.46 25.97 -6.66
N ALA A 10 45.01 24.79 -7.09
CA ALA A 10 43.68 24.46 -7.59
C ALA A 10 42.65 24.21 -6.48
N LEU A 11 41.37 24.03 -6.84
CA LEU A 11 40.61 22.76 -6.73
C LEU A 11 39.08 22.96 -6.60
N ILE A 12 38.38 22.12 -7.37
CA ILE A 12 37.06 21.47 -7.15
C ILE A 12 35.82 22.37 -7.16
N ALA A 13 35.18 22.43 -8.34
CA ALA A 13 33.73 22.61 -8.41
C ALA A 13 33.05 21.25 -8.14
N ALA A 14 32.32 21.17 -7.02
CA ALA A 14 31.51 20.04 -6.65
C ALA A 14 30.25 19.96 -7.53
N ALA A 15 30.07 18.87 -8.27
CA ALA A 15 28.80 18.54 -8.90
C ALA A 15 28.15 17.41 -8.08
N ALA A 16 27.19 17.77 -7.22
CA ALA A 16 26.37 16.81 -6.53
C ALA A 16 25.43 16.13 -7.54
N LEU A 17 25.69 14.86 -7.85
CA LEU A 17 24.79 14.02 -8.63
C LEU A 17 23.58 13.67 -7.76
N ALA A 18 22.49 14.42 -7.91
CA ALA A 18 21.18 13.98 -7.47
C ALA A 18 20.70 12.89 -8.45
N LEU A 19 20.83 11.62 -8.07
CA LEU A 19 20.16 10.54 -8.79
C LEU A 19 18.74 10.36 -8.23
N PRO A 20 17.74 10.10 -9.09
CA PRO A 20 16.34 10.03 -8.70
C PRO A 20 16.09 8.87 -7.73
N VAL A 21 15.31 9.14 -6.69
CA VAL A 21 14.71 8.10 -5.86
C VAL A 21 13.87 7.24 -6.80
N ILE A 22 14.24 5.97 -6.95
CA ILE A 22 13.41 4.97 -7.64
C ILE A 22 12.14 4.86 -6.80
N SER A 23 11.08 5.54 -7.23
CA SER A 23 9.75 5.26 -6.75
C SER A 23 9.43 3.87 -7.30
N SER A 24 9.43 2.85 -6.43
CA SER A 24 8.79 1.59 -6.75
C SER A 24 7.35 1.94 -7.12
N ALA A 25 7.04 1.91 -8.42
CA ALA A 25 5.68 2.02 -8.88
C ALA A 25 4.96 0.78 -8.33
N GLU A 26 4.32 0.92 -7.18
CA GLU A 26 3.28 -0.01 -6.78
C GLU A 26 2.29 0.00 -7.93
N GLU A 27 2.21 -1.13 -8.64
CA GLU A 27 1.28 -1.27 -9.75
C GLU A 27 -0.13 -1.08 -9.15
N GLN A 28 -0.74 0.06 -9.49
CA GLN A 28 -2.06 0.41 -9.02
C GLN A 28 -3.04 -0.41 -9.84
N GLY A 29 -3.73 -1.35 -9.19
CA GLY A 29 -4.83 -2.06 -9.81
C GLY A 29 -6.01 -1.13 -10.11
N GLU A 30 -6.98 -1.62 -10.86
CA GLU A 30 -8.15 -0.83 -11.24
C GLU A 30 -9.05 -0.55 -10.01
N VAL A 31 -9.65 0.64 -9.95
CA VAL A 31 -10.60 1.05 -8.90
C VAL A 31 -12.02 0.81 -9.42
N ARG A 32 -12.76 -0.11 -8.81
CA ARG A 32 -14.08 -0.56 -9.29
C ARG A 32 -15.23 -0.22 -8.34
N ASN A 33 -14.94 -0.05 -7.06
CA ASN A 33 -15.90 0.22 -5.98
C ASN A 33 -15.70 1.61 -5.33
N GLY A 34 -14.83 2.45 -5.89
CA GLY A 34 -14.48 3.76 -5.34
C GLY A 34 -13.49 3.70 -4.18
N GLY A 35 -12.74 2.59 -4.08
CA GLY A 35 -11.74 2.37 -3.05
C GLY A 35 -10.32 2.79 -3.45
N ILE A 36 -9.36 2.12 -2.82
CA ILE A 36 -7.93 2.27 -3.05
C ILE A 36 -7.39 0.89 -3.40
N THR A 37 -6.73 0.78 -4.55
CA THR A 37 -6.28 -0.52 -5.07
C THR A 37 -4.77 -0.67 -4.98
N THR A 38 -4.34 -1.88 -4.63
CA THR A 38 -2.95 -2.34 -4.73
C THR A 38 -2.94 -3.65 -5.49
N MET A 39 -2.08 -3.79 -6.51
CA MET A 39 -1.93 -5.04 -7.25
C MET A 39 -0.79 -5.90 -6.68
N LEU A 40 -1.01 -7.21 -6.57
CA LEU A 40 0.01 -8.18 -6.19
C LEU A 40 -0.22 -9.53 -6.88
N LYS A 41 0.74 -9.95 -7.73
CA LYS A 41 0.71 -11.23 -8.47
C LYS A 41 -0.58 -11.39 -9.29
N ASN A 42 -0.87 -10.41 -10.16
CA ASN A 42 -2.06 -10.35 -11.02
C ASN A 42 -3.38 -10.36 -10.24
N ARG A 43 -3.34 -9.90 -8.98
CA ARG A 43 -4.51 -9.78 -8.14
C ARG A 43 -4.63 -8.34 -7.67
N ASP A 44 -5.76 -7.73 -7.96
CA ASP A 44 -6.12 -6.44 -7.40
C ASP A 44 -6.80 -6.67 -6.05
N TYR A 45 -6.32 -5.95 -5.05
CA TYR A 45 -7.02 -5.82 -3.79
C TYR A 45 -7.48 -4.38 -3.63
N GLU A 46 -8.77 -4.16 -3.78
CA GLU A 46 -9.38 -2.84 -3.63
C GLU A 46 -9.98 -2.71 -2.22
N LEU A 47 -9.46 -1.77 -1.43
CA LEU A 47 -9.96 -1.45 -0.11
C LEU A 47 -10.94 -0.28 -0.16
N VAL A 48 -12.15 -0.50 0.33
CA VAL A 48 -13.16 0.53 0.58
C VAL A 48 -13.31 0.72 2.08
N LEU A 49 -12.96 1.91 2.57
CA LEU A 49 -13.10 2.28 3.98
C LEU A 49 -14.34 3.16 4.17
N LYS A 50 -15.29 2.69 4.98
CA LYS A 50 -16.44 3.45 5.47
C LYS A 50 -16.31 3.66 6.98
N PRO A 51 -17.08 4.56 7.61
CA PRO A 51 -16.96 4.82 9.04
C PRO A 51 -17.17 3.59 9.94
N THR A 52 -17.96 2.61 9.50
CA THR A 52 -18.34 1.44 10.33
C THR A 52 -17.93 0.08 9.75
N VAL A 53 -17.43 0.05 8.51
CA VAL A 53 -17.04 -1.17 7.80
C VAL A 53 -15.86 -0.90 6.89
N VAL A 54 -14.94 -1.84 6.83
CA VAL A 54 -13.92 -1.91 5.79
C VAL A 54 -14.19 -3.15 4.94
N THR A 55 -14.19 -2.96 3.63
CA THR A 55 -14.40 -4.03 2.65
C THR A 55 -13.14 -4.13 1.79
N VAL A 56 -12.62 -5.34 1.61
CA VAL A 56 -11.55 -5.64 0.64
C VAL A 56 -12.15 -6.48 -0.48
N PHE A 57 -12.28 -5.89 -1.67
CA PHE A 57 -12.65 -6.61 -2.89
C PHE A 57 -11.43 -7.22 -3.53
N VAL A 58 -11.60 -8.41 -4.09
CA VAL A 58 -10.53 -9.18 -4.70
C VAL A 58 -10.86 -9.44 -6.16
N TYR A 59 -9.94 -9.08 -7.06
CA TYR A 59 -10.02 -9.39 -8.48
C TYR A 59 -8.77 -10.11 -8.92
N GLN A 60 -8.90 -11.08 -9.82
CA GLN A 60 -7.78 -11.76 -10.44
C GLN A 60 -7.95 -11.70 -11.95
N ASP A 61 -6.91 -11.25 -12.65
CA ASP A 61 -6.95 -11.04 -14.10
C ASP A 61 -8.21 -10.24 -14.50
N GLU A 62 -8.43 -9.13 -13.77
CA GLU A 62 -9.55 -8.16 -13.92
C GLU A 62 -10.96 -8.71 -13.61
N LYS A 63 -11.09 -9.98 -13.20
CA LYS A 63 -12.37 -10.63 -12.89
C LYS A 63 -12.57 -10.81 -11.39
N PRO A 64 -13.81 -10.78 -10.87
CA PRO A 64 -14.08 -11.09 -9.47
C PRO A 64 -13.48 -12.44 -9.06
N ALA A 65 -12.64 -12.43 -8.02
CA ALA A 65 -12.02 -13.64 -7.49
C ALA A 65 -12.84 -14.18 -6.31
N ALA A 66 -13.14 -15.48 -6.30
CA ALA A 66 -13.92 -16.08 -5.22
C ALA A 66 -13.23 -15.93 -3.84
N THR A 67 -13.97 -15.43 -2.85
CA THR A 67 -13.49 -15.29 -1.46
C THR A 67 -14.05 -16.35 -0.52
N GLN A 68 -14.92 -17.25 -1.00
CA GLN A 68 -15.44 -18.36 -0.19
C GLN A 68 -14.28 -19.22 0.34
N GLY A 69 -14.27 -19.47 1.65
CA GLY A 69 -13.20 -20.22 2.32
C GLY A 69 -11.88 -19.44 2.49
N ALA A 70 -11.85 -18.15 2.11
CA ALA A 70 -10.72 -17.29 2.42
C ALA A 70 -10.71 -16.90 3.90
N THR A 71 -9.52 -16.61 4.41
CA THR A 71 -9.30 -16.04 5.73
C THR A 71 -8.47 -14.76 5.60
N GLY A 72 -8.55 -13.89 6.60
CA GLY A 72 -7.64 -12.76 6.65
C GLY A 72 -7.74 -11.95 7.94
N THR A 73 -6.76 -11.08 8.10
CA THR A 73 -6.70 -10.11 9.18
C THR A 73 -6.30 -8.77 8.58
N ILE A 74 -6.98 -7.70 8.97
CA ILE A 74 -6.63 -6.33 8.59
C ILE A 74 -6.18 -5.54 9.82
N THR A 75 -5.14 -4.75 9.66
CA THR A 75 -4.66 -3.79 10.63
C THR A 75 -4.76 -2.40 10.02
N ILE A 76 -5.40 -1.48 10.74
CA ILE A 76 -5.59 -0.09 10.32
C ILE A 76 -4.95 0.81 11.35
N THR A 77 -4.07 1.71 10.89
CA THR A 77 -3.38 2.71 11.70
C THR A 77 -3.85 4.10 11.26
N GLN A 78 -4.45 4.87 12.19
CA GLN A 78 -4.98 6.22 11.95
C GLN A 78 -4.49 7.15 13.07
N GLY A 79 -3.50 7.99 12.75
CA GLY A 79 -2.73 8.69 13.79
C GLY A 79 -2.07 7.68 14.73
N ASP A 80 -2.27 7.86 16.03
CA ASP A 80 -1.72 6.97 17.07
C ASP A 80 -2.59 5.73 17.34
N LYS A 81 -3.78 5.64 16.73
CA LYS A 81 -4.68 4.51 16.90
C LYS A 81 -4.34 3.39 15.93
N LYS A 82 -4.07 2.20 16.46
CA LYS A 82 -3.94 0.95 15.68
C LYS A 82 -5.08 0.00 16.04
N THR A 83 -5.74 -0.57 15.04
CA THR A 83 -6.86 -1.51 15.23
C THR A 83 -6.67 -2.71 14.31
N THR A 84 -6.74 -3.91 14.88
CA THR A 84 -6.60 -5.17 14.14
C THR A 84 -7.90 -5.95 14.23
N LEU A 85 -8.44 -6.37 13.08
CA LEU A 85 -9.75 -7.01 12.97
C LEU A 85 -9.67 -8.22 12.01
N PRO A 86 -10.46 -9.29 12.27
CA PRO A 86 -10.59 -10.38 11.31
C PRO A 86 -11.37 -9.91 10.07
N LEU A 87 -10.92 -10.35 8.90
CA LEU A 87 -11.65 -10.21 7.65
C LEU A 87 -12.47 -11.48 7.41
N THR A 88 -13.77 -11.29 7.17
CA THR A 88 -14.72 -12.37 6.93
C THR A 88 -15.23 -12.32 5.49
N PRO A 89 -15.23 -13.43 4.73
CA PRO A 89 -15.79 -13.44 3.39
C PRO A 89 -17.25 -12.97 3.38
N THR A 90 -17.59 -12.15 2.39
CA THR A 90 -18.94 -11.68 2.13
C THR A 90 -19.17 -11.55 0.62
N GLY A 91 -20.38 -11.86 0.17
CA GLY A 91 -20.68 -11.90 -1.26
C GLY A 91 -19.76 -12.85 -2.03
N ALA A 92 -19.55 -12.56 -3.32
CA ALA A 92 -18.77 -13.42 -4.20
C ALA A 92 -17.25 -13.20 -4.09
N ASN A 93 -16.80 -11.96 -3.96
CA ASN A 93 -15.40 -11.57 -4.09
C ASN A 93 -14.90 -10.57 -3.04
N ALA A 94 -15.59 -10.43 -1.91
CA ALA A 94 -15.23 -9.48 -0.88
C ALA A 94 -14.91 -10.16 0.47
N LEU A 95 -14.13 -9.47 1.30
CA LEU A 95 -14.01 -9.74 2.73
C LEU A 95 -14.28 -8.45 3.51
N GLU A 96 -14.95 -8.55 4.65
CA GLU A 96 -15.33 -7.42 5.49
C GLU A 96 -14.88 -7.56 6.94
N ALA A 97 -14.60 -6.41 7.55
CA ALA A 97 -14.48 -6.24 8.99
C ALA A 97 -15.31 -5.05 9.45
N LYS A 98 -16.05 -5.21 10.56
CA LYS A 98 -16.83 -4.14 11.18
C LYS A 98 -16.03 -3.46 12.30
N GLY A 99 -16.20 -2.15 12.44
CA GLY A 99 -15.47 -1.39 13.44
C GLY A 99 -15.88 0.08 13.49
N THR A 100 -14.97 0.93 13.94
CA THR A 100 -15.13 2.40 13.89
C THR A 100 -13.85 3.01 13.39
N PHE A 101 -13.92 3.60 12.20
CA PHE A 101 -12.78 4.06 11.43
C PHE A 101 -12.90 5.55 11.15
N ALA A 102 -11.78 6.26 11.27
CA ALA A 102 -11.63 7.62 10.78
C ALA A 102 -11.35 7.61 9.26
N LYS A 103 -11.11 8.79 8.67
CA LYS A 103 -10.52 8.91 7.33
C LYS A 103 -9.00 8.91 7.41
N GLY A 104 -8.32 8.65 6.29
CA GLY A 104 -6.87 8.66 6.23
C GLY A 104 -6.16 7.57 7.05
N GLY A 105 -4.84 7.58 6.99
CA GLY A 105 -3.97 6.61 7.68
C GLY A 105 -3.40 5.53 6.76
N LYS A 106 -3.12 4.36 7.31
CA LYS A 106 -2.57 3.21 6.58
C LYS A 106 -3.33 1.94 6.95
N ALA A 107 -3.62 1.10 5.97
CA ALA A 107 -4.14 -0.24 6.19
C ALA A 107 -3.13 -1.28 5.69
N SER A 108 -3.03 -2.40 6.39
CA SER A 108 -2.29 -3.58 5.95
C SER A 108 -3.10 -4.83 6.26
N ALA A 109 -3.21 -5.76 5.32
CA ALA A 109 -3.91 -7.02 5.53
C ALA A 109 -3.06 -8.21 5.10
N THR A 110 -3.21 -9.32 5.82
CA THR A 110 -2.78 -10.65 5.38
C THR A 110 -4.04 -11.39 4.94
N ILE A 111 -4.11 -11.78 3.67
CA ILE A 111 -5.27 -12.47 3.08
C ILE A 111 -4.82 -13.81 2.50
N THR A 112 -5.52 -14.88 2.86
CA THR A 112 -5.31 -16.22 2.34
C THR A 112 -6.56 -16.68 1.62
N LEU A 113 -6.53 -16.75 0.30
CA LEU A 113 -7.61 -17.35 -0.49
C LEU A 113 -7.56 -18.87 -0.39
N ALA A 114 -8.71 -19.53 -0.60
CA ALA A 114 -8.80 -20.99 -0.54
C ALA A 114 -7.77 -21.67 -1.47
N GLY A 115 -6.97 -22.58 -0.91
CA GLY A 115 -5.93 -23.29 -1.64
C GLY A 115 -4.75 -22.42 -2.12
N ARG A 116 -4.63 -21.18 -1.65
CA ARG A 116 -3.54 -20.26 -2.01
C ARG A 116 -2.62 -19.98 -0.81
N LYS A 117 -1.41 -19.49 -1.11
CA LYS A 117 -0.51 -18.96 -0.09
C LYS A 117 -1.02 -17.60 0.41
N PRO A 118 -0.75 -17.23 1.67
CA PRO A 118 -1.05 -15.89 2.17
C PRO A 118 -0.39 -14.80 1.32
N GLN A 119 -1.08 -13.68 1.20
CA GLN A 119 -0.58 -12.46 0.55
C GLN A 119 -0.74 -11.29 1.52
N ASP A 120 0.35 -10.55 1.70
CA ASP A 120 0.36 -9.31 2.48
C ASP A 120 0.19 -8.12 1.55
N VAL A 121 -0.76 -7.27 1.86
CA VAL A 121 -1.13 -6.10 1.08
C VAL A 121 -1.23 -4.88 1.97
N THR A 122 -0.89 -3.71 1.42
CA THR A 122 -0.89 -2.44 2.12
C THR A 122 -1.55 -1.36 1.26
N TRP A 123 -2.24 -0.43 1.92
CA TRP A 123 -2.86 0.73 1.30
C TRP A 123 -2.57 1.99 2.12
N ALA A 124 -2.28 3.10 1.43
CA ALA A 124 -2.33 4.43 2.00
C ALA A 124 -3.78 4.94 1.91
N LEU A 125 -4.40 5.24 3.04
CA LEU A 125 -5.79 5.68 3.12
C LEU A 125 -5.91 7.18 2.85
N LYS A 126 -6.95 7.59 2.14
CA LYS A 126 -7.25 8.98 1.79
C LYS A 126 -8.23 9.63 2.77
#